data_AF-I9A8L6-F1
#
_entry.id   AF-I9A8L6-F1
#
_cell.length_a   1.000
_cell.length_b   1.000
_cell.length_c   1.000
_cell.angle_alpha   90.00
_cell.angle_beta   90.00
_cell.angle_gamma   90.00
#
_symmetry.space_group_name_H-M   'P 1'
#
loop_
_entity.id
_entity.type
_entity.pdbx_description
1 polymer ?
#
loop_
_entity_poly.entity_id
_entity_poly.type
_entity_poly.pdbx_seq_one_letter_code
_entity_poly.pdbx_strand_id
1 'polypeptide(L)' 'MKATKYINSKGLPKGAFIYKIKKDGTKSARPTFHQFCGTEKTAEEMIARLIKLNPNSKFEIA' A
#
# COMPACT_ATOMS: atom_id res chain seq x y z
N MET A 1 -13.73 -16.65 9.31
CA MET A 1 -14.32 -15.28 9.33
C MET A 1 -14.93 -14.98 7.97
N LYS A 2 -16.04 -14.25 7.90
CA LYS A 2 -16.56 -13.75 6.62
C LYS A 2 -15.70 -12.58 6.16
N ALA A 3 -15.23 -12.61 4.91
CA ALA A 3 -14.46 -11.52 4.36
C ALA A 3 -15.30 -10.23 4.37
N THR A 4 -14.71 -9.14 4.83
CA THR A 4 -15.33 -7.80 4.81
C THR A 4 -14.63 -6.93 3.77
N LYS A 5 -15.04 -5.66 3.68
CA LYS A 5 -14.33 -4.66 2.89
C LYS A 5 -12.87 -4.48 3.35
N TYR A 6 -12.61 -4.62 4.65
CA TYR A 6 -11.30 -4.35 5.25
C TYR A 6 -10.52 -5.61 5.63
N ILE A 7 -11.17 -6.77 5.73
CA ILE A 7 -10.59 -8.01 6.23
C ILE A 7 -10.80 -9.14 5.21
N ASN A 8 -9.77 -9.92 4.92
CA ASN A 8 -9.84 -11.06 4.01
C ASN A 8 -10.46 -12.30 4.68
N SER A 9 -10.64 -13.39 3.92
CA SER A 9 -11.22 -14.65 4.43
C SER A 9 -10.39 -15.31 5.54
N LYS A 10 -9.11 -14.94 5.66
CA LYS A 10 -8.18 -15.39 6.71
C LYS A 10 -8.21 -14.53 7.97
N GLY A 11 -9.06 -13.49 8.03
CA GLY A 11 -9.12 -12.59 9.18
C GLY A 11 -8.02 -11.51 9.20
N LEU A 12 -7.26 -11.35 8.11
CA LEU A 12 -6.18 -10.35 8.01
C LEU A 12 -6.66 -9.10 7.26
N PRO A 13 -6.12 -7.91 7.57
CA PRO A 13 -6.42 -6.70 6.82
C PRO A 13 -6.15 -6.85 5.31
N LYS A 14 -7.00 -6.25 4.48
CA LYS A 14 -6.78 -6.12 3.03
C LYS A 14 -5.88 -4.92 2.77
N GLY A 15 -4.87 -5.12 1.95
CA GLY A 15 -3.85 -4.12 1.65
C GLY A 15 -2.81 -4.67 0.71
N ALA A 16 -1.76 -3.89 0.49
CA ALA A 16 -0.62 -4.33 -0.31
C ALA A 16 0.70 -3.95 0.37
N PHE A 17 1.72 -4.74 0.07
CA PHE A 17 3.10 -4.44 0.41
C PHE A 17 3.66 -3.47 -0.63
N ILE A 18 4.22 -2.35 -0.16
CA ILE A 18 4.72 -1.27 -1.01
C ILE A 18 6.18 -0.99 -0.66
N TYR A 19 7.02 -0.89 -1.68
CA TYR A 19 8.36 -0.34 -1.56
C TYR A 19 8.32 1.18 -1.66
N LYS A 20 8.95 1.86 -0.69
CA LYS A 20 9.33 3.26 -0.86
C LYS A 20 10.61 3.33 -1.69
N ILE A 21 10.58 4.11 -2.75
CA ILE A 21 11.76 4.42 -3.56
C ILE A 21 12.49 5.58 -2.89
N LYS A 22 13.77 5.38 -2.63
CA LYS A 22 14.66 6.37 -2.02
C LYS A 22 15.06 7.43 -3.05
N LYS A 23 15.68 8.51 -2.57
CA LYS A 23 16.18 9.60 -3.43
C LYS A 23 17.23 9.13 -4.44
N ASP A 24 17.99 8.08 -4.10
CA ASP A 24 18.99 7.45 -4.98
C ASP A 24 18.37 6.51 -6.05
N GLY A 25 17.04 6.39 -6.09
CA GLY A 25 16.32 5.50 -7.01
C GLY A 25 16.22 4.04 -6.55
N THR A 26 16.86 3.65 -5.44
CA THR A 26 16.79 2.29 -4.93
C THR A 26 15.52 2.04 -4.11
N LYS A 27 15.04 0.79 -4.11
CA LYS A 27 13.93 0.36 -3.24
C LYS A 27 14.39 0.29 -1.79
N SER A 28 13.47 0.56 -0.87
CA SER A 28 13.68 0.23 0.54
C SER A 28 13.91 -1.27 0.70
N ALA A 29 14.80 -1.66 1.61
CA ALA A 29 15.22 -3.06 1.77
C ALA A 29 14.05 -4.01 2.13
N ARG A 30 12.99 -3.48 2.74
CA ARG A 30 11.77 -4.22 3.08
C ARG A 30 10.56 -3.43 2.62
N PRO A 31 9.54 -4.08 2.01
CA PRO A 31 8.30 -3.42 1.71
C PRO A 31 7.50 -3.22 2.99
N THR A 32 6.67 -2.17 3.02
CA THR A 32 5.77 -1.88 4.14
C THR A 32 4.35 -2.28 3.76
N PHE A 33 3.66 -2.99 4.65
CA PHE A 33 2.24 -3.28 4.44
C PHE A 33 1.41 -2.03 4.71
N HIS A 34 0.62 -1.63 3.72
CA HIS A 34 -0.38 -0.58 3.87
C HIS A 34 -1.76 -1.17 3.68
N GLN A 35 -2.64 -0.90 4.65
CA GLN A 35 -4.04 -1.29 4.56
C GLN A 35 -4.77 -0.36 3.58
N PHE A 36 -5.70 -0.93 2.82
CA PHE A 36 -6.63 -0.15 2.00
C PHE A 36 -7.53 0.71 2.87
N CYS A 37 -7.69 1.98 2.49
CA CYS A 37 -8.47 2.97 3.21
C CYS A 37 -9.63 3.47 2.35
N GLY A 38 -10.78 3.77 2.98
CA GLY A 38 -11.91 4.38 2.28
C GLY A 38 -12.45 3.49 1.14
N THR A 39 -12.35 3.95 -0.10
CA THR A 39 -12.85 3.26 -1.31
C THR A 39 -11.78 2.46 -2.05
N GLU A 40 -10.54 2.43 -1.55
CA GLU A 40 -9.44 1.71 -2.18
C GLU A 40 -9.74 0.20 -2.30
N LYS A 41 -9.53 -0.32 -3.51
CA LYS A 41 -9.64 -1.73 -3.87
C LYS A 41 -8.35 -2.29 -4.43
N THR A 42 -7.46 -1.41 -4.92
CA THR A 42 -6.21 -1.81 -5.57
C THR A 42 -5.00 -1.13 -4.95
N ALA A 43 -3.82 -1.68 -5.22
CA ALA A 43 -2.56 -1.14 -4.72
C ALA A 43 -2.21 0.20 -5.41
N GLU A 44 -2.65 0.42 -6.65
CA GLU A 44 -2.46 1.66 -7.41
C GLU A 44 -3.24 2.82 -6.79
N GLU A 45 -4.50 2.59 -6.42
CA GLU A 45 -5.31 3.61 -5.72
C GLU A 45 -4.67 4.00 -4.37
N MET A 46 -4.14 3.00 -3.66
CA MET A 46 -3.40 3.21 -2.43
C MET A 46 -2.08 3.98 -2.67
N ILE A 47 -1.33 3.66 -3.72
CA ILE A 47 -0.14 4.42 -4.13
C ILE A 47 -0.51 5.87 -4.45
N ALA A 48 -1.60 6.11 -5.17
CA ALA A 48 -2.07 7.46 -5.48
C ALA A 48 -2.34 8.26 -4.20
N ARG A 49 -2.96 7.64 -3.17
CA ARG A 49 -3.09 8.28 -1.84
C ARG A 49 -1.73 8.52 -1.19
N LEU A 50 -0.82 7.55 -1.20
CA LEU A 50 0.51 7.67 -0.58
C LEU A 50 1.31 8.82 -1.21
N ILE A 51 1.25 8.96 -2.54
CA ILE A 51 1.85 10.08 -3.29
C ILE A 51 1.16 11.39 -2.93
N LYS A 52 -0.18 11.44 -2.87
CA LYS A 52 -0.93 12.64 -2.47
C LYS A 52 -0.53 13.15 -1.08
N LEU A 53 -0.30 12.23 -0.14
CA LEU A 53 0.13 12.57 1.23
C LEU A 53 1.64 12.86 1.33
N ASN A 54 2.44 12.36 0.38
CA ASN A 54 3.89 12.47 0.37
C ASN A 54 4.37 12.84 -1.05
N PRO A 55 4.17 14.09 -1.51
CA PRO A 55 4.35 14.47 -2.92
C PRO A 55 5.79 14.29 -3.44
N ASN A 56 6.79 14.29 -2.55
CA ASN A 56 8.21 14.09 -2.90
C ASN A 56 8.67 12.63 -2.76
N SER A 57 7.74 11.70 -2.53
CA SER A 57 8.04 10.27 -2.39
C SER A 57 7.55 9.50 -3.60
N LYS A 58 8.30 8.46 -3.96
CA LYS A 58 7.94 7.49 -5.00
C LYS A 58 7.70 6.14 -4.34
N PHE A 59 6.72 5.41 -4.86
CA PHE A 59 6.27 4.13 -4.31
C PHE A 59 6.07 3.12 -5.44
N GLU A 60 6.37 1.85 -5.17
CA GLU A 60 6.11 0.73 -6.07
C GLU A 60 5.48 -0.44 -5.32
N ILE A 61 4.65 -1.21 -6.02
CA ILE A 61 4.08 -2.46 -5.51
C ILE A 61 5.21 -3.48 -5.32
N ALA A 62 5.13 -4.27 -4.25
CA ALA A 62 6.13 -5.29 -3.92
C ALA A 62 6.06 -6.55 -4.78
#